data_AF-A0A7C7QV00-F1
#
_entry.id   AF-A0A7C7QV00-F1
#
_cell.length_a   1.000
_cell.length_b   1.000
_cell.length_c   1.000
_cell.angle_alpha   90.00
_cell.angle_beta   90.00
_cell.angle_gamma   90.00
#
_symmetry.space_group_name_H-M   'P 1'
#
loop_
_entity.id
_entity.type
_entity.pdbx_description
1 polymer ?
#
loop_
_entity_poly.entity_id
_entity_poly.type
_entity_poly.pdbx_seq_one_letter_code
_entity_poly.pdbx_strand_id
1 'polypeptide(L)'
;MPRDETVDARTLMPGWYGREKHLAHMLPYVSLVDDQTVRTRVNELFQCIRLSGVNSYTTDDAYLDKVTALFARIIAQLGPEFSYYVHKVSKAITPDLLPVQGEGFAHAVDAVWREKLATSGLRDKT
;
A
#
# COMPACT_ATOMS: atom_id res chain seq x y z
N MET A 1 11.30 26.20 46.67
CA MET A 1 11.47 26.34 45.21
C MET A 1 10.25 25.71 44.55
N PRO A 2 9.30 26.49 43.98
CA PRO A 2 8.24 25.89 43.19
C PRO A 2 8.87 25.34 41.91
N ARG A 3 8.61 24.06 41.61
CA ARG A 3 9.08 23.39 40.39
C ARG A 3 8.30 23.94 39.20
N ASP A 4 9.05 24.24 38.14
CA ASP A 4 8.62 24.61 36.80
C ASP A 4 7.16 24.28 36.46
N GLU A 5 6.43 25.33 36.10
CA GLU A 5 5.30 25.24 35.18
C GLU A 5 5.79 24.48 33.94
N THR A 6 5.32 23.24 33.77
CA THR A 6 5.60 22.46 32.56
C THR A 6 4.90 23.15 31.40
N VAL A 7 5.58 24.11 30.79
CA VAL A 7 5.16 24.75 29.55
C VAL A 7 4.90 23.63 28.57
N ASP A 8 3.63 23.47 28.20
CA ASP A 8 3.24 22.45 27.27
C ASP A 8 3.88 22.75 25.92
N ALA A 9 4.86 21.91 25.53
CA ALA A 9 5.60 22.06 24.28
C ALA A 9 4.68 22.13 23.05
N ARG A 10 3.42 21.67 23.17
CA ARG A 10 2.39 21.77 22.13
C ARG A 10 1.96 23.20 21.84
N THR A 11 2.08 24.11 22.80
CA THR A 11 1.72 25.52 22.68
C THR A 11 2.77 26.32 21.92
N LEU A 12 4.00 25.79 21.84
CA LEU A 12 5.14 26.40 21.15
C LEU A 12 5.32 25.88 19.71
N MET A 13 4.49 24.93 19.28
CA MET A 13 4.57 24.27 17.99
C MET A 13 3.38 24.64 17.09
N PRO A 14 3.53 24.59 15.75
CA PRO A 14 2.45 24.90 14.82
C PRO A 14 1.19 24.06 15.07
N GLY A 15 -0.01 24.62 14.82
CA GLY A 15 -1.30 23.97 15.14
C GLY A 15 -1.60 22.63 14.43
N TRP A 16 -0.74 22.18 13.51
CA TRP A 16 -0.79 20.82 12.95
C TRP A 16 -0.03 19.79 13.83
N TYR A 17 0.95 20.21 14.62
CA TYR A 17 1.78 19.35 15.47
C TYR A 17 0.98 18.65 16.58
N GLY A 18 0.00 19.35 17.14
CA GLY A 18 -0.94 18.78 18.12
C GLY A 18 -1.80 17.64 17.55
N ARG A 19 -2.04 17.63 16.22
CA ARG A 19 -2.80 16.58 15.53
C ARG A 19 -1.93 15.36 15.20
N GLU A 20 -0.65 15.56 14.85
CA GLU A 20 0.26 14.46 14.51
C GLU A 20 0.73 13.63 15.70
N LYS A 21 0.86 14.23 16.89
CA LYS A 21 1.33 13.54 18.09
C LYS A 21 0.47 12.31 18.44
N HIS A 22 -0.82 12.31 18.09
CA HIS A 22 -1.69 11.15 18.31
C HIS A 22 -1.31 9.94 17.45
N LEU A 23 -0.94 10.12 16.19
CA LEU A 23 -0.67 8.99 15.30
C LEU A 23 0.64 8.30 15.66
N ALA A 24 1.72 9.06 15.85
CA ALA A 24 3.04 8.50 16.14
C ALA A 24 3.08 7.69 17.45
N HIS A 25 2.28 8.07 18.45
CA HIS A 25 2.14 7.31 19.70
C HIS A 25 1.27 6.05 19.55
N MET A 26 0.38 6.00 18.55
CA MET A 26 -0.44 4.82 18.26
C MET A 26 0.26 3.82 17.32
N LEU A 27 1.36 4.23 16.66
CA LEU A 27 2.13 3.33 15.82
C LEU A 27 2.91 2.31 16.69
N PRO A 28 2.90 1.02 16.30
CA PRO A 28 3.50 -0.06 17.08
C PRO A 28 5.03 -0.12 16.98
N TYR A 29 5.66 0.79 16.23
CA TYR A 29 7.08 0.75 15.89
C TYR A 29 7.95 1.53 16.89
N VAL A 30 9.17 1.05 17.14
CA VAL A 30 10.17 1.67 18.04
C VAL A 30 11.38 2.16 17.26
N SER A 31 12.00 1.28 16.47
CA SER A 31 13.25 1.59 15.79
C SER A 31 13.43 0.72 14.55
N LEU A 32 14.22 1.21 13.61
CA LEU A 32 14.78 0.38 12.54
C LEU A 32 15.92 -0.47 13.11
N VAL A 33 15.94 -1.75 12.74
CA VAL A 33 17.07 -2.66 13.02
C VAL A 33 18.04 -2.63 11.84
N ASP A 34 17.49 -2.64 10.62
CA ASP A 34 18.18 -2.46 9.35
C ASP A 34 17.21 -1.84 8.31
N ASP A 35 17.63 -1.74 7.05
CA ASP A 35 16.85 -1.14 5.95
C ASP A 35 15.52 -1.87 5.64
N GLN A 36 15.33 -3.10 6.14
CA GLN A 36 14.17 -3.94 5.86
C GLN A 36 13.42 -4.40 7.11
N THR A 37 13.99 -4.19 8.31
CA THR A 37 13.49 -4.75 9.57
C THR A 37 13.18 -3.66 10.58
N VAL A 38 11.95 -3.68 11.09
CA VAL A 38 11.46 -2.75 12.12
C VAL A 38 11.25 -3.52 13.42
N ARG A 39 11.68 -2.95 14.55
CA ARG A 39 11.35 -3.46 15.89
C ARG A 39 10.07 -2.83 16.41
N THR A 40 9.15 -3.64 16.93
CA THR A 40 7.90 -3.18 17.54
C THR A 40 8.08 -2.83 19.02
N ARG A 41 7.09 -2.14 19.62
CA ARG A 41 7.05 -1.80 21.05
C ARG A 41 6.99 -3.02 21.97
N VAL A 42 6.56 -4.16 21.43
CA VAL A 42 6.50 -5.44 22.14
C VAL A 42 7.78 -6.27 21.90
N ASN A 43 8.81 -5.66 21.28
CA ASN A 43 10.10 -6.27 20.95
C ASN A 43 10.01 -7.40 19.90
N GLU A 44 8.98 -7.38 19.06
CA GLU A 44 8.88 -8.27 17.89
C GLU A 44 9.62 -7.64 16.70
N LEU A 45 9.96 -8.47 15.72
CA LEU A 45 10.56 -8.02 14.45
C LEU A 45 9.51 -8.07 13.34
N PHE A 46 9.41 -6.97 12.59
CA PHE A 46 8.51 -6.81 11.46
C PHE A 46 9.32 -6.54 10.20
N GLN A 47 9.11 -7.36 9.17
CA GLN A 47 9.72 -7.18 7.85
C GLN A 47 8.62 -7.12 6.79
N CYS A 48 8.74 -6.17 5.86
CA CYS A 48 7.81 -6.02 4.74
C CYS A 48 8.53 -6.35 3.43
N ILE A 49 8.05 -7.38 2.74
CA ILE A 49 8.55 -7.77 1.42
C ILE A 49 7.49 -7.40 0.40
N ARG A 50 7.85 -6.53 -0.56
CA ARG A 50 7.01 -6.23 -1.71
C ARG A 50 7.34 -7.22 -2.83
N LEU A 51 6.35 -8.01 -3.24
CA LEU A 51 6.41 -8.78 -4.47
C LEU A 51 5.93 -7.89 -5.61
N SER A 52 6.85 -7.41 -6.44
CA SER A 52 6.51 -6.58 -7.61
C SER A 52 6.26 -7.41 -8.85
N GLY A 53 5.34 -6.98 -9.72
CA GLY A 53 5.25 -7.46 -11.10
C GLY A 53 4.30 -8.64 -11.31
N VAL A 54 3.39 -8.89 -10.37
CA VAL A 54 2.35 -9.93 -10.50
C VAL A 54 1.00 -9.24 -10.70
N ASN A 55 0.70 -8.88 -11.95
CA ASN A 55 -0.62 -8.33 -12.28
C ASN A 55 -1.63 -9.46 -12.42
N SER A 56 -2.50 -9.59 -11.42
CA SER A 56 -3.50 -10.67 -11.35
C SER A 56 -4.48 -10.76 -12.54
N TYR A 57 -4.53 -9.78 -13.43
CA TYR A 57 -5.42 -9.79 -14.61
C TYR A 57 -4.73 -10.26 -15.90
N THR A 58 -3.41 -10.15 -15.97
CA THR A 58 -2.65 -10.44 -17.20
C THR A 58 -1.62 -11.54 -17.00
N THR A 59 -1.34 -11.89 -15.75
CA THR A 59 -0.48 -13.02 -15.40
C THR A 59 -1.26 -14.32 -15.49
N ASP A 60 -0.62 -15.34 -16.05
CA ASP A 60 -1.18 -16.69 -16.18
C ASP A 60 -1.56 -17.29 -14.82
N ASP A 61 -2.70 -17.98 -14.76
CA ASP A 61 -3.24 -18.56 -13.54
C ASP A 61 -2.25 -19.58 -12.93
N ALA A 62 -1.57 -20.37 -13.77
CA ALA A 62 -0.58 -21.34 -13.31
C ALA A 62 0.60 -20.67 -12.59
N TYR A 63 0.96 -19.43 -12.96
CA TYR A 63 1.97 -18.66 -12.25
C TYR A 63 1.47 -18.17 -10.90
N LEU A 64 0.22 -17.67 -10.83
CA LEU A 64 -0.41 -17.23 -9.58
C LEU A 64 -0.54 -18.39 -8.57
N ASP A 65 -0.95 -19.57 -9.05
CA ASP A 65 -1.05 -20.78 -8.25
C ASP A 65 0.31 -21.20 -7.71
N LYS A 66 1.35 -21.14 -8.56
CA LYS A 66 2.72 -21.43 -8.15
C LYS A 66 3.21 -20.49 -7.04
N VAL A 67 2.98 -19.18 -7.18
CA VAL A 67 3.36 -18.19 -6.15
C VAL A 67 2.62 -18.46 -4.85
N THR A 68 1.31 -18.74 -4.92
CA THR A 68 0.49 -19.08 -3.75
C THR A 68 0.98 -20.33 -3.05
N ALA A 69 1.30 -21.39 -3.80
CA ALA A 69 1.85 -22.63 -3.26
C ALA A 69 3.21 -22.44 -2.59
N LEU A 70 4.09 -21.62 -3.18
CA LEU A 70 5.38 -21.27 -2.58
C LEU A 70 5.19 -20.50 -1.26
N PHE A 71 4.28 -19.53 -1.23
CA PHE A 71 3.99 -18.77 -0.02
C PHE A 71 3.39 -19.64 1.09
N ALA A 72 2.44 -20.52 0.76
CA ALA A 72 1.88 -21.48 1.70
C ALA A 72 2.94 -22.41 2.30
N ARG A 73 3.91 -22.84 1.48
CA ARG A 73 5.04 -23.66 1.95
C ARG A 73 5.95 -22.91 2.92
N ILE A 74 6.20 -21.63 2.69
CA ILE A 74 6.97 -20.77 3.62
C ILE A 74 6.25 -20.67 4.96
N ILE A 75 4.94 -20.37 4.95
CA ILE A 75 4.12 -20.30 6.17
C ILE A 75 4.18 -21.61 6.95
N ALA A 76 4.04 -22.75 6.25
CA ALA A 76 4.07 -24.07 6.88
C ALA A 76 5.40 -24.40 7.57
N GLN A 77 6.51 -23.79 7.13
CA GLN A 77 7.84 -24.08 7.67
C GLN A 77 8.22 -23.17 8.86
N LEU A 78 7.74 -21.92 8.88
CA LEU A 78 8.14 -20.91 9.87
C LEU A 78 7.47 -21.10 11.25
N GLY A 79 6.37 -21.86 11.34
CA GLY A 79 5.71 -22.18 12.61
C GLY A 79 4.78 -21.08 13.14
N PRO A 80 4.18 -21.27 14.32
CA PRO A 80 3.09 -20.43 14.84
C PRO A 80 3.54 -19.09 15.43
N GLU A 81 4.84 -18.86 15.60
CA GLU A 81 5.39 -17.63 16.20
C GLU A 81 5.38 -16.44 15.22
N PHE A 82 5.00 -16.67 13.96
CA PHE A 82 4.93 -15.65 12.92
C PHE A 82 3.49 -15.29 12.58
N SER A 83 3.23 -13.99 12.46
CA SER A 83 1.98 -13.45 11.91
C SER A 83 2.21 -12.93 10.50
N TYR A 84 1.29 -13.23 9.58
CA TYR A 84 1.39 -12.86 8.17
C TYR A 84 0.29 -11.89 7.78
N TYR A 85 0.67 -10.79 7.13
CA TYR A 85 -0.26 -9.83 6.55
C TYR A 85 0.00 -9.70 5.05
N VAL A 86 -1.00 -10.03 4.23
CA VAL A 86 -0.92 -9.92 2.78
C VAL A 86 -1.88 -8.82 2.33
N HIS A 87 -1.32 -7.75 1.77
CA HIS A 87 -2.09 -6.66 1.22
C HIS A 87 -1.92 -6.61 -0.29
N LYS A 88 -3.04 -6.72 -1.02
CA LYS A 88 -3.06 -6.42 -2.43
C LYS A 88 -3.12 -4.91 -2.62
N VAL A 89 -2.00 -4.32 -3.00
CA VAL A 89 -1.94 -2.89 -3.30
C VAL A 89 -2.43 -2.68 -4.72
N SER A 90 -3.26 -1.65 -4.90
CA SER A 90 -3.68 -1.24 -6.24
C SER A 90 -3.85 0.27 -6.30
N LYS A 91 -3.34 0.89 -7.35
CA LYS A 91 -3.39 2.33 -7.59
C LYS A 91 -4.46 2.61 -8.63
N ALA A 92 -5.33 3.60 -8.41
CA ALA A 92 -6.28 4.01 -9.44
C ALA A 92 -5.54 4.57 -10.66
N ILE A 93 -5.98 4.21 -11.87
CA ILE A 93 -5.47 4.76 -13.12
C ILE A 93 -6.53 5.68 -13.70
N THR A 94 -6.12 6.90 -14.03
CA THR A 94 -6.91 7.77 -14.91
C THR A 94 -6.36 7.57 -16.33
N PRO A 95 -7.12 6.92 -17.23
CA PRO A 95 -6.67 6.68 -18.59
C PRO A 95 -6.54 8.01 -19.35
N ASP A 96 -5.33 8.36 -19.75
CA ASP A 96 -5.03 9.53 -20.58
C ASP A 96 -4.73 9.06 -22.01
N LEU A 97 -5.81 8.80 -22.76
CA LEU A 97 -5.75 8.31 -24.14
C LEU A 97 -6.09 9.43 -25.12
N LEU A 98 -5.27 9.58 -26.17
CA LEU A 98 -5.55 10.52 -27.25
C LEU A 98 -6.80 10.07 -28.03
N PRO A 99 -7.74 10.99 -28.36
CA PRO A 99 -8.91 10.66 -29.16
C PRO A 99 -8.54 10.18 -30.55
N VAL A 100 -9.27 9.20 -31.07
CA VAL A 100 -9.24 8.90 -32.51
C VAL A 100 -9.87 10.07 -33.27
N GLN A 101 -9.08 10.67 -34.17
CA GLN A 101 -9.47 11.85 -34.94
C GLN A 101 -10.40 11.49 -36.11
N GLY A 102 -11.23 12.45 -36.51
CA GLY A 102 -12.13 12.32 -37.66
C GLY A 102 -13.53 11.84 -37.27
N GLU A 103 -14.33 11.58 -38.29
CA GLU A 103 -15.74 11.16 -38.19
C GLU A 103 -15.91 9.75 -38.79
N GLY A 104 -16.73 8.91 -38.15
CA GLY A 104 -17.04 7.56 -38.65
C GLY A 104 -16.95 6.45 -37.61
N PHE A 105 -16.90 5.21 -38.07
CA PHE A 105 -16.99 4.03 -37.21
C PHE A 105 -15.88 3.98 -36.13
N ALA A 106 -14.62 4.25 -36.51
CA ALA A 106 -13.50 4.21 -35.57
C ALA A 106 -13.65 5.27 -34.46
N HIS A 107 -14.15 6.46 -34.80
CA HIS A 107 -14.42 7.52 -33.83
C HIS A 107 -15.56 7.13 -32.88
N ALA A 108 -16.65 6.56 -33.40
CA ALA A 108 -17.78 6.10 -32.58
C ALA A 108 -17.38 4.98 -31.60
N VAL A 109 -16.55 4.03 -32.04
CA VAL A 109 -16.01 2.96 -31.19
C VAL A 109 -15.10 3.55 -30.10
N ASP A 110 -14.21 4.46 -30.46
CA ASP A 110 -13.31 5.14 -29.50
C ASP A 110 -14.08 5.94 -28.44
N ALA A 111 -15.16 6.63 -28.83
CA ALA A 111 -16.00 7.38 -27.89
C ALA A 111 -16.64 6.45 -26.83
N VAL A 112 -17.27 5.36 -27.26
CA VAL A 112 -17.88 4.36 -26.36
C VAL A 112 -16.83 3.68 -25.49
N TRP A 113 -15.66 3.38 -26.05
CA TRP A 113 -14.56 2.77 -25.31
C TRP A 113 -14.01 3.69 -24.23
N ARG A 114 -13.77 4.98 -24.53
CA ARG A 114 -13.30 5.97 -23.56
C ARG A 114 -14.31 6.24 -22.44
N GLU A 115 -15.61 6.30 -22.76
CA GLU A 115 -16.67 6.40 -21.76
C GLU A 115 -16.67 5.18 -20.81
N LYS A 116 -16.49 3.98 -21.38
CA LYS A 116 -16.40 2.75 -20.59
C LYS A 116 -15.15 2.74 -19.70
N LEU A 117 -14.00 3.16 -20.24
CA LEU A 117 -12.76 3.26 -19.47
C LEU A 117 -12.90 4.24 -18.29
N ALA A 118 -13.51 5.41 -18.51
CA ALA A 118 -13.75 6.42 -17.46
C ALA A 118 -14.61 5.89 -16.30
N THR A 119 -15.56 5.00 -16.59
CA THR A 119 -16.51 4.45 -15.59
C THR A 119 -16.10 3.10 -15.01
N SER A 120 -15.14 2.41 -15.63
CA SER A 120 -14.72 1.06 -15.25
C SER A 120 -13.88 0.96 -13.97
N GLY A 121 -13.45 2.09 -13.40
CA GLY A 121 -12.69 2.11 -12.16
C GLY A 121 -11.34 1.38 -12.28
N LEU A 122 -10.60 1.67 -13.36
CA LEU A 122 -9.31 1.04 -13.66
C LEU A 122 -8.33 1.21 -12.50
N ARG A 123 -7.65 0.11 -12.16
CA ARG A 123 -6.63 0.09 -11.12
C ARG A 123 -5.42 -0.67 -11.61
N ASP A 124 -4.27 -0.03 -11.50
CA ASP A 124 -2.96 -0.64 -11.57
C ASP A 124 -2.78 -1.53 -10.34
N LYS A 125 -2.44 -2.80 -10.55
CA LYS A 125 -2.23 -3.78 -9.50
C LYS A 125 -0.79 -4.25 -9.68
N THR A 126 0.14 -3.55 -9.04
CA THR A 126 1.60 -3.73 -9.17
C THR A 126 2.19 -4.56 -8.06
#